data_AF-A0A453KSI4-F1
#
_entry.id   AF-A0A453KSI4-F1
#
_cell.length_a   1.000
_cell.length_b   1.000
_cell.length_c   1.000
_cell.angle_alpha   90.00
_cell.angle_beta   90.00
_cell.angle_gamma   90.00
#
_symmetry.space_group_name_H-M   'P 1'
#
loop_
_entity.id
_entity.type
_entity.pdbx_description
1 polymer ?
#
loop_
_entity_poly.entity_id
_entity_poly.type
_entity_poly.pdbx_seq_one_letter_code
_entity_poly.pdbx_strand_id
1 'polypeptide(L)'
;VVGAPSEPLALPAYAIIGGGKRVAGNGVGSVSSCQAMLDFAGKHGITADVEVVKMDYVNTAVERLEKNDVRYRFVIDVAGSQLDAAA
;
A
#
# COMPACT_ATOMS: atom_id res chain seq x y z
N VAL A 1 6.27 -8.01 3.03
CA VAL A 1 6.82 -7.16 1.95
C VAL A 1 6.37 -7.74 0.61
N VAL A 2 5.77 -6.93 -0.28
CA VAL A 2 5.20 -7.43 -1.55
C VAL A 2 6.04 -7.04 -2.78
N GLY A 3 6.83 -5.96 -2.74
CA GLY A 3 7.54 -5.45 -3.94
C GLY A 3 8.98 -4.97 -3.77
N ALA A 4 9.53 -4.95 -2.55
CA ALA A 4 10.89 -4.47 -2.26
C ALA A 4 11.61 -5.38 -1.24
N PRO A 5 11.93 -6.64 -1.60
CA PRO A 5 12.65 -7.54 -0.72
C PRO A 5 14.07 -7.02 -0.41
N SER A 6 14.61 -7.39 0.75
CA SER A 6 15.98 -7.07 1.13
C SER A 6 17.02 -7.85 0.32
N GLU A 7 16.69 -9.08 -0.05
CA GLU A 7 17.55 -9.94 -0.85
C GLU A 7 17.41 -9.65 -2.36
N PRO A 8 18.51 -9.64 -3.13
CA PRO A 8 18.46 -9.49 -4.58
C PRO A 8 17.63 -10.59 -5.26
N LEU A 9 16.90 -10.21 -6.32
CA LEU A 9 16.16 -11.17 -7.13
C LEU A 9 17.11 -12.01 -7.99
N ALA A 10 16.99 -13.33 -7.91
CA ALA A 10 17.66 -14.23 -8.83
C ALA A 10 16.92 -14.26 -10.17
N LEU A 11 17.54 -13.73 -11.24
CA LEU A 11 16.97 -13.67 -12.58
C LEU A 11 17.88 -14.35 -13.62
N PRO A 12 17.69 -15.65 -13.90
CA PRO A 12 18.45 -16.35 -14.92
C PRO A 12 18.19 -15.76 -16.32
N ALA A 13 19.25 -15.50 -17.10
CA ALA A 13 19.11 -14.89 -18.42
C ALA A 13 18.18 -15.68 -19.36
N TYR A 14 18.27 -17.01 -19.36
CA TYR A 14 17.40 -17.87 -20.17
C TYR A 14 15.92 -17.82 -19.77
N ALA A 15 15.58 -17.35 -18.56
CA ALA A 15 14.19 -17.18 -18.14
C ALA A 15 13.49 -16.05 -18.91
N ILE A 16 14.26 -15.09 -19.46
CA ILE A 16 13.75 -13.93 -20.21
C ILE A 16 14.10 -13.94 -21.70
N ILE A 17 15.25 -14.52 -22.10
CA ILE A 17 15.70 -14.51 -23.51
C ILE A 17 14.75 -15.27 -24.43
N GLY A 18 14.39 -16.51 -24.10
CA GLY A 18 13.65 -17.39 -25.02
C GLY A 18 12.26 -16.89 -25.39
N GLY A 19 11.65 -16.04 -24.55
CA GLY A 19 10.34 -15.44 -24.80
C GLY A 19 10.36 -13.91 -24.94
N GLY A 20 11.53 -13.27 -24.95
CA GLY A 20 11.65 -11.81 -24.98
C GLY A 20 10.91 -11.11 -23.83
N LYS A 21 10.92 -11.69 -22.63
CA LYS A 21 10.19 -11.16 -21.46
C LYS A 21 10.87 -9.89 -20.91
N ARG A 22 10.09 -9.03 -20.25
CA ARG A 22 10.54 -7.75 -19.70
C ARG A 22 10.43 -7.76 -18.17
N VAL A 23 11.41 -7.14 -17.52
CA VAL A 23 11.41 -6.87 -16.08
C VAL A 23 11.73 -5.39 -15.89
N ALA A 24 10.89 -4.70 -15.12
CA ALA A 24 11.04 -3.26 -14.84
C ALA A 24 10.65 -3.00 -13.38
N GLY A 25 11.15 -1.90 -12.82
CA GLY A 25 10.82 -1.44 -11.47
C GLY A 25 10.14 -0.07 -11.50
N ASN A 26 9.17 0.14 -10.62
CA ASN A 26 8.57 1.44 -10.35
C ASN A 26 8.13 1.53 -8.88
N GLY A 27 8.08 2.74 -8.35
CA GLY A 27 7.46 3.04 -7.06
C GLY A 27 6.15 3.80 -7.26
N VAL A 28 5.99 4.90 -6.54
CA VAL A 28 4.92 5.88 -6.74
C VAL A 28 5.12 6.70 -8.01
N GLY A 29 4.02 7.20 -8.59
CA GLY A 29 4.03 8.04 -9.79
C GLY A 29 4.20 9.53 -9.48
N SER A 30 4.21 10.35 -10.54
CA SER A 30 4.19 11.83 -10.43
C SER A 30 2.83 12.33 -9.91
N VAL A 31 2.77 13.62 -9.51
CA VAL A 31 1.49 14.28 -9.15
C VAL A 31 0.47 14.16 -10.28
N SER A 32 0.88 14.39 -11.53
CA SER A 32 -0.01 14.26 -12.69
C SER A 32 -0.55 12.83 -12.88
N SER A 33 0.30 11.82 -12.65
CA SER A 33 -0.10 10.41 -12.71
C SER A 33 -1.05 10.04 -11.58
N CYS A 34 -0.83 10.59 -10.38
CA CYS A 34 -1.74 10.43 -9.24
C CYS A 34 -3.11 11.02 -9.52
N GLN A 35 -3.17 12.24 -10.09
CA GLN A 35 -4.45 12.85 -10.48
C GLN A 35 -5.20 12.00 -11.50
N ALA A 36 -4.52 11.52 -12.55
CA ALA A 36 -5.13 10.64 -13.53
C ALA A 36 -5.67 9.33 -12.92
N MET A 37 -4.94 8.76 -11.94
CA MET A 37 -5.38 7.58 -11.19
C MET A 37 -6.61 7.87 -10.34
N LEU A 38 -6.64 9.00 -9.61
CA LEU A 38 -7.80 9.41 -8.81
C LEU A 38 -9.03 9.67 -9.67
N ASP A 39 -8.87 10.35 -10.81
CA ASP A 39 -9.96 10.61 -11.75
C ASP A 39 -10.54 9.31 -12.31
N PHE A 40 -9.66 8.35 -12.65
CA PHE A 40 -10.07 7.02 -13.10
C PHE A 40 -10.82 6.26 -12.00
N ALA A 41 -10.27 6.22 -10.79
CA ALA A 41 -10.89 5.56 -9.66
C ALA A 41 -12.28 6.14 -9.34
N GLY A 42 -12.41 7.47 -9.32
CA GLY A 42 -13.68 8.16 -9.12
C GLY A 42 -14.73 7.83 -10.20
N LYS A 43 -14.32 7.76 -11.46
CA LYS A 43 -15.22 7.38 -12.58
C LYS A 43 -15.73 5.94 -12.49
N HIS A 44 -14.93 5.04 -11.92
CA HIS A 44 -15.23 3.62 -11.87
C HIS A 44 -15.65 3.11 -10.48
N GLY A 45 -15.80 4.00 -9.50
CA GLY A 45 -16.17 3.62 -8.13
C GLY A 45 -15.13 2.71 -7.46
N ILE A 46 -13.85 2.89 -7.79
CA ILE A 46 -12.76 2.08 -7.22
C ILE A 46 -12.35 2.69 -5.89
N THR A 47 -12.59 1.95 -4.82
CA THR A 47 -12.12 2.29 -3.47
C THR A 47 -11.29 1.14 -2.90
N ALA A 48 -10.47 1.44 -1.90
CA ALA A 48 -9.81 0.40 -1.12
C ALA A 48 -10.78 -0.15 -0.07
N ASP A 49 -10.64 -1.44 0.23
CA ASP A 49 -11.22 -2.05 1.42
C ASP A 49 -10.40 -1.65 2.65
N VAL A 50 -11.02 -0.89 3.53
CA VAL A 50 -10.34 -0.24 4.66
C VAL A 50 -10.94 -0.65 5.99
N GLU A 51 -10.07 -0.80 6.98
CA GLU A 51 -10.41 -0.81 8.39
C GLU A 51 -10.06 0.56 8.98
N VAL A 52 -11.08 1.33 9.35
CA VAL A 52 -10.88 2.67 9.92
C VAL A 52 -10.61 2.54 11.42
N VAL A 53 -9.48 3.07 11.88
CA VAL A 53 -9.04 3.01 13.27
C VAL A 53 -8.84 4.41 13.85
N LYS A 54 -8.94 4.52 15.17
CA LYS A 54 -8.61 5.75 15.91
C LYS A 54 -7.11 5.81 16.22
N MET A 55 -6.63 7.00 16.58
CA MET A 55 -5.21 7.23 16.83
C MET A 55 -4.67 6.48 18.06
N ASP A 56 -5.50 6.30 19.08
CA ASP A 56 -5.15 5.50 20.28
C ASP A 56 -4.85 4.02 19.93
N TYR A 57 -5.42 3.51 18.84
CA TYR A 57 -5.25 2.15 18.35
C TYR A 57 -4.05 1.98 17.40
N VAL A 58 -3.32 3.06 17.06
CA VAL A 58 -2.30 3.02 16.00
C VAL A 58 -1.21 1.97 16.23
N ASN A 59 -0.74 1.80 17.47
CA ASN A 59 0.31 0.83 17.79
C ASN A 59 -0.19 -0.60 17.58
N THR A 60 -1.41 -0.92 18.02
CA THR A 60 -2.04 -2.21 17.77
C THR A 60 -2.28 -2.44 16.28
N ALA A 61 -2.68 -1.42 15.53
CA ALA A 61 -2.83 -1.51 14.08
C ALA A 61 -1.48 -1.81 13.38
N VAL A 62 -0.36 -1.23 13.85
CA VAL A 62 0.98 -1.54 13.33
C VAL A 62 1.37 -2.99 13.61
N GLU A 63 1.17 -3.50 14.84
CA GLU A 63 1.43 -4.90 15.19
C GLU A 63 0.61 -5.90 14.35
N ARG A 64 -0.64 -5.54 14.05
CA ARG A 64 -1.52 -6.33 13.16
C ARG A 64 -1.05 -6.26 11.71
N LEU A 65 -0.62 -5.09 11.26
CA LEU A 65 -0.11 -4.89 9.90
C LEU A 65 1.13 -5.77 9.64
N GLU A 66 2.05 -5.86 10.61
CA GLU A 66 3.24 -6.73 10.53
C GLU A 66 2.86 -8.20 10.32
N LYS A 67 1.75 -8.65 10.92
CA LYS A 67 1.21 -10.01 10.80
C LYS A 67 0.28 -10.19 9.59
N ASN A 68 0.06 -9.16 8.79
CA ASN A 68 -0.95 -9.11 7.72
C ASN A 68 -2.39 -9.37 8.21
N ASP A 69 -2.67 -9.02 9.47
CA ASP A 69 -3.97 -9.15 10.12
C ASP A 69 -4.87 -7.93 9.85
N VAL A 70 -5.18 -7.73 8.57
CA VAL A 70 -6.11 -6.68 8.09
C VAL A 70 -6.69 -7.11 6.74
N ARG A 71 -7.86 -6.58 6.39
CA ARG A 71 -8.50 -6.76 5.07
C ARG A 71 -8.97 -5.39 4.55
N TYR A 72 -8.18 -4.66 3.78
CA TYR A 72 -6.79 -4.89 3.35
C TYR A 72 -5.83 -3.76 3.76
N ARG A 73 -6.37 -2.60 4.18
CA ARG A 73 -5.59 -1.43 4.60
C ARG A 73 -6.17 -0.83 5.87
N PHE A 74 -5.32 -0.33 6.75
CA PHE A 74 -5.75 0.57 7.82
C PHE A 74 -5.87 2.00 7.29
N VAL A 75 -6.89 2.73 7.75
CA VAL A 75 -7.02 4.19 7.58
C VAL A 75 -7.22 4.78 8.97
N ILE A 76 -6.37 5.73 9.35
CA ILE A 76 -6.53 6.41 10.64
C ILE A 76 -7.51 7.57 10.45
N ASP A 77 -8.60 7.56 11.22
CA ASP A 77 -9.50 8.71 11.33
C ASP A 77 -8.87 9.77 12.24
N VAL A 78 -8.04 10.61 11.65
CA VAL A 78 -7.31 11.66 12.37
C VAL A 78 -8.27 12.72 12.95
N ALA A 79 -9.26 13.16 12.17
CA ALA A 79 -10.18 14.22 12.58
C ALA A 79 -11.08 13.77 13.74
N GLY A 80 -11.49 12.51 13.76
CA GLY A 80 -12.29 11.93 14.83
C GLY A 80 -11.48 11.32 15.97
N SER A 81 -10.15 11.50 16.01
CA SER A 81 -9.29 11.01 17.09
C SER A 81 -8.96 12.12 18.10
N GLN A 82 -8.85 11.75 19.38
CA GLN A 82 -8.44 12.64 20.46
C GLN A 82 -7.27 11.98 21.20
N LEU A 83 -6.08 12.56 21.13
CA LEU A 83 -4.90 12.09 21.87
C LEU A 83 -4.83 12.69 23.28
N ASP A 84 -5.45 13.84 23.49
CA ASP A 84 -5.28 14.66 24.70
C ASP A 84 -6.30 14.34 25.80
N ALA A 85 -7.26 13.44 25.55
CA ALA A 85 -8.27 13.05 26.54
C ALA A 85 -7.74 12.11 27.64
N ALA A 86 -6.47 11.70 27.55
CA ALA A 86 -5.78 10.85 28.50
C ALA A 86 -4.78 11.59 29.42
N ALA A 87 -4.85 12.93 29.48
CA ALA A 87 -4.08 13.77 30.41
C ALA A 87 -4.93 14.24 31.60
#